data_AF-A0A259EYT3-F1
#
_entry.id   AF-A0A259EYT3-F1
#
_cell.length_a   1.000
_cell.length_b   1.000
_cell.length_c   1.000
_cell.angle_alpha   90.00
_cell.angle_beta   90.00
_cell.angle_gamma   90.00
#
_symmetry.space_group_name_H-M   'P 1'
#
loop_
_entity.id
_entity.type
_entity.pdbx_description
1 polymer ?
#
loop_
_entity_poly.entity_id
_entity_poly.type
_entity_poly.pdbx_seq_one_letter_code
_entity_poly.pdbx_strand_id
1 'polypeptide(L)' 'MTIRVAINGYGRIGRMVLRALYEDQVNGKPRRDIKIVAINAMGDIDI' A
#
# COMPACT_ATOMS: atom_id res chain seq x y z
N MET A 1 12.32 3.80 -12.21
CA MET A 1 12.26 2.32 -12.33
C MET A 1 11.46 1.85 -11.13
N THR A 2 10.22 1.41 -11.34
CA THR A 2 9.30 1.23 -10.22
C THR A 2 9.46 -0.13 -9.55
N ILE A 3 9.75 -0.12 -8.25
CA ILE A 3 9.85 -1.32 -7.43
C ILE A 3 8.44 -1.87 -7.17
N ARG A 4 8.24 -3.16 -7.45
CA ARG A 4 6.96 -3.85 -7.26
C ARG A 4 6.99 -4.56 -5.91
N VAL A 5 6.04 -4.24 -5.04
CA VAL A 5 6.00 -4.74 -3.66
C VAL A 5 4.66 -5.42 -3.39
N ALA A 6 4.68 -6.54 -2.66
CA ALA A 6 3.49 -7.16 -2.08
C ALA A 6 3.46 -6.87 -0.57
N ILE A 7 2.28 -6.65 -0.01
CA ILE A 7 2.09 -6.54 1.44
C ILE A 7 1.62 -7.89 1.96
N ASN A 8 2.43 -8.55 2.79
CA ASN A 8 2.01 -9.75 3.51
C ASN A 8 1.69 -9.40 4.97
N GLY A 9 0.41 -9.46 5.34
CA GLY A 9 -0.10 -9.02 6.63
C GLY A 9 -0.73 -7.62 6.56
N TYR A 10 -2.00 -7.54 6.13
CA TYR A 10 -2.76 -6.29 6.03
C TYR A 10 -3.40 -5.82 7.35
N GLY A 11 -2.62 -5.90 8.44
CA GLY A 11 -3.00 -5.40 9.75
C GLY A 11 -2.90 -3.88 9.85
N ARG A 12 -2.74 -3.36 11.08
CA ARG A 12 -2.62 -1.91 11.33
C ARG A 12 -1.50 -1.26 10.50
N ILE A 13 -0.31 -1.88 10.48
CA ILE A 13 0.85 -1.34 9.76
C ILE A 13 0.68 -1.45 8.24
N GLY A 14 0.25 -2.61 7.72
CA GLY A 14 0.03 -2.79 6.28
C GLY A 14 -0.94 -1.76 5.69
N ARG A 15 -2.03 -1.45 6.42
CA ARG A 15 -2.99 -0.41 6.05
C ARG A 15 -2.39 0.99 6.06
N MET A 16 -1.59 1.34 7.08
CA MET A 16 -0.96 2.66 7.15
C MET A 16 0.12 2.87 6.09
N VAL A 17 0.88 1.82 5.74
CA VAL A 17 1.85 1.87 4.64
C VAL A 17 1.14 2.10 3.30
N LEU A 18 0.07 1.36 3.03
CA LEU A 18 -0.73 1.56 1.81
C LEU A 18 -1.29 2.99 1.78
N ARG A 19 -1.90 3.43 2.87
CA ARG A 19 -2.48 4.77 3.02
C ARG A 19 -1.45 5.87 2.77
N ALA A 20 -0.30 5.82 3.42
CA ALA A 20 0.76 6.82 3.25
C ALA A 20 1.26 6.91 1.80
N LEU A 21 1.34 5.78 1.09
CA LEU A 21 1.75 5.75 -0.31
C LEU A 21 0.74 6.47 -1.23
N TYR A 22 -0.56 6.34 -0.98
CA TYR A 22 -1.61 7.01 -1.75
C TYR A 22 -1.83 8.46 -1.31
N GLU A 23 -1.79 8.74 -0.01
CA GLU A 23 -1.93 10.10 0.51
C GLU A 23 -0.83 11.03 0.03
N ASP A 24 0.40 10.54 -0.12
CA ASP A 24 1.48 11.33 -0.72
C ASP A 24 1.11 11.81 -2.14
N GLN A 25 0.41 10.99 -2.93
CA GLN A 25 -0.03 11.39 -4.28
C GLN A 25 -1.12 12.46 -4.24
N VAL A 26 -2.09 12.32 -3.33
CA VAL A 26 -3.18 13.28 -3.16
C VAL A 26 -2.66 14.63 -2.66
N ASN A 27 -1.66 14.62 -1.78
CA ASN A 27 -1.07 15.83 -1.20
C ASN A 27 0.01 16.48 -2.10
N GLY A 28 0.10 16.11 -3.37
CA GLY A 28 1.02 16.71 -4.34
C GLY A 28 2.50 16.41 -4.09
N LYS A 29 2.82 15.40 -3.28
CA LYS A 29 4.21 14.99 -3.09
C LYS A 29 4.70 14.17 -4.31
N PRO A 30 6.01 14.17 -4.58
CA PRO A 30 6.58 13.35 -5.63
C PRO A 30 6.15 11.89 -5.50
N ARG A 31 5.70 11.30 -6.61
CA ARG A 31 5.31 9.90 -6.64
C ARG A 31 6.52 9.05 -6.25
N ARG A 32 6.38 8.25 -5.19
CA ARG A 32 7.40 7.26 -4.83
C ARG A 32 7.52 6.23 -5.95
N ASP A 33 8.74 5.79 -6.24
CA ASP A 33 9.00 4.78 -7.27
C ASP A 33 8.69 3.35 -6.76
N ILE A 34 7.55 3.20 -6.06
CA ILE A 34 7.04 1.98 -5.44
C ILE A 34 5.61 1.76 -5.90
N LYS A 35 5.29 0.54 -6.34
CA LYS A 35 3.94 0.10 -6.69
C LYS A 35 3.58 -1.13 -5.86
N ILE A 36 2.53 -1.00 -5.04
CA ILE A 36 1.91 -2.16 -4.41
C ILE A 36 1.16 -2.95 -5.47
N VAL A 37 1.48 -4.24 -5.63
CA VAL A 37 0.91 -5.10 -6.68
C VAL A 37 0.05 -6.23 -6.15
N ALA A 38 0.17 -6.56 -4.86
CA ALA A 38 -0.63 -7.58 -4.20
C ALA A 38 -0.70 -7.30 -2.69
N ILE A 39 -1.76 -7.77 -2.05
CA ILE A 39 -1.95 -7.75 -0.61
C ILE A 39 -2.42 -9.15 -0.18
N ASN A 40 -1.75 -9.73 0.82
CA ASN A 40 -2.17 -10.93 1.51
C ASN A 40 -2.61 -10.57 2.94
N ALA A 41 -3.80 -10.99 3.34
CA ALA A 41 -4.40 -10.69 4.64
C ALA A 41 -5.06 -11.94 5.24
N MET A 42 -5.14 -12.00 6.57
CA MET A 42 -5.98 -12.99 7.26
C MET A 42 -7.34 -12.35 7.55
N GLY A 43 -8.42 -13.12 7.36
CA GLY A 43 -9.79 -12.65 7.45
C GLY A 43 -10.39 -12.33 6.09
N ASP A 44 -11.72 -12.41 6.00
CA ASP A 44 -12.44 -12.13 4.76
C ASP A 44 -12.33 -10.65 4.38
N ILE A 45 -12.38 -10.38 3.08
CA ILE A 45 -12.32 -9.02 2.53
C ILE A 45 -13.73 -8.43 2.54
N ASP A 46 -14.52 -8.63 3.60
CA ASP A 46 -15.93 -8.22 3.59
C ASP A 46 -16.05 -6.74 3.17
N ILE A 47 -16.68 -6.55 2.01
CA ILE A 47 -16.95 -5.26 1.33
C ILE A 47 -18.25 -4.69 1.89
#